data_AF-A0A1I0TPF2-F1
#
_entry.id   AF-A0A1I0TPF2-F1
#
_cell.length_a   1.000
_cell.length_b   1.000
_cell.length_c   1.000
_cell.angle_alpha   90.00
_cell.angle_beta   90.00
_cell.angle_gamma   90.00
#
_symmetry.space_group_name_H-M   'P 1'
#
loop_
_entity.id
_entity.type
_entity.pdbx_description
1 polymer ?
#
loop_
_entity_poly.entity_id
_entity_poly.type
_entity_poly.pdbx_seq_one_letter_code
_entity_poly.pdbx_strand_id
1 'polypeptide(L)'
;MRAVAIACFLFSASFIWANVFGWYKAYEAVQRGDQPIVQQGDVIGTLFIPKLNISMPIYEGLQQLNKGVAHDERSALPGKGNHTILAGHRDTVFRQLGDIQRGDELVIRTNDQTWTYVVQHIRIVSPDDQTVLVPKAHPTLTLITCYPFQWIGHAPKRYVVVAKQKMRG
;
A
#
# COMPACT_ATOMS: atom_id res chain seq x y z
N MET A 1 -16.17 2.07 -41.50
CA MET A 1 -15.25 1.66 -40.40
C MET A 1 -16.03 0.70 -39.52
N ARG A 2 -15.51 -0.53 -39.38
CA ARG A 2 -16.30 -1.75 -39.13
C ARG A 2 -16.69 -1.92 -37.65
N ALA A 3 -17.96 -2.26 -37.46
CA ALA A 3 -18.57 -2.71 -36.22
C ALA A 3 -17.88 -3.95 -35.64
N VAL A 4 -17.71 -3.98 -34.32
CA VAL A 4 -17.35 -5.19 -33.58
C VAL A 4 -18.67 -5.83 -33.12
N ALA A 5 -19.00 -6.97 -33.72
CA ALA A 5 -20.19 -7.74 -33.40
C ALA A 5 -20.02 -8.43 -32.04
N ILE A 6 -20.97 -8.21 -31.14
CA ILE A 6 -21.16 -9.00 -29.92
C ILE A 6 -21.91 -10.26 -30.35
N ALA A 7 -21.17 -11.36 -30.56
CA ALA A 7 -21.76 -12.67 -30.76
C ALA A 7 -21.98 -13.32 -29.38
N CYS A 8 -23.22 -13.24 -28.89
CA CYS A 8 -23.70 -14.10 -27.82
C CYS A 8 -23.78 -15.55 -28.34
N PHE A 9 -22.89 -16.41 -27.87
CA PHE A 9 -23.05 -17.86 -27.98
C PHE A 9 -23.37 -18.45 -26.61
N LEU A 10 -24.59 -18.98 -26.49
CA LEU A 10 -25.02 -19.85 -25.41
C LEU A 10 -24.35 -21.22 -25.59
N PHE A 11 -23.34 -21.56 -24.77
CA PHE A 11 -22.77 -22.90 -24.71
C PHE A 11 -22.46 -23.30 -23.26
N SER A 12 -22.85 -24.54 -22.97
CA SER A 12 -22.74 -25.36 -21.75
C SER A 12 -21.74 -24.96 -20.65
N ALA A 13 -22.23 -25.04 -19.41
CA ALA A 13 -21.61 -24.61 -18.16
C ALA A 13 -20.40 -25.45 -17.63
N SER A 14 -19.59 -26.08 -18.49
CA SER A 14 -18.42 -26.87 -18.06
C SER A 14 -17.08 -26.50 -18.70
N PHE A 15 -17.01 -25.46 -19.55
CA PHE A 15 -15.77 -25.05 -20.23
C PHE A 15 -15.41 -23.56 -20.10
N ILE A 16 -16.01 -22.85 -19.13
CA ILE A 16 -15.78 -21.39 -18.95
C ILE A 16 -14.73 -21.09 -17.86
N TRP A 17 -14.40 -22.02 -16.96
CA TRP A 17 -13.49 -21.72 -15.84
C TRP A 17 -11.99 -21.76 -16.16
N ALA A 18 -11.56 -22.54 -17.16
CA ALA A 18 -10.13 -22.67 -17.49
C ALA A 18 -9.54 -21.42 -18.19
N ASN A 19 -10.36 -20.67 -18.94
CA ASN A 19 -9.90 -19.49 -19.68
C ASN A 19 -10.01 -18.17 -18.89
N VAL A 20 -10.89 -18.07 -17.89
CA VAL A 20 -10.98 -16.86 -17.05
C VAL A 20 -9.69 -16.60 -16.29
N PHE A 21 -9.04 -17.66 -15.76
CA PHE A 21 -7.76 -17.54 -15.06
C PHE A 21 -6.61 -17.11 -15.97
N GLY A 22 -6.59 -17.57 -17.23
CA GLY A 22 -5.55 -17.19 -18.21
C GLY A 22 -5.64 -15.71 -18.59
N TRP A 23 -6.86 -15.22 -18.82
CA TRP A 23 -7.11 -13.81 -19.14
C TRP A 23 -6.87 -12.91 -17.94
N TYR A 24 -7.19 -13.38 -16.72
CA TYR A 24 -6.89 -12.67 -15.48
C TYR A 24 -5.37 -12.53 -15.26
N LYS A 25 -4.59 -13.60 -15.45
CA LYS A 25 -3.13 -13.54 -15.35
C LYS A 25 -2.49 -12.67 -16.45
N ALA A 26 -3.03 -12.71 -17.66
CA ALA A 26 -2.57 -11.83 -18.75
C ALA A 26 -2.92 -10.36 -18.47
N TYR A 27 -4.12 -10.09 -17.93
CA TYR A 27 -4.54 -8.75 -17.51
C TYR A 27 -3.66 -8.22 -16.36
N GLU A 28 -3.38 -9.03 -15.34
CA GLU A 28 -2.42 -8.68 -14.28
C GLU A 28 -1.01 -8.45 -14.83
N ALA A 29 -0.55 -9.25 -15.80
CA ALA A 29 0.78 -9.10 -16.39
C ALA A 29 0.91 -7.82 -17.24
N VAL A 30 -0.12 -7.45 -17.99
CA VAL A 30 -0.18 -6.18 -18.75
C VAL A 30 -0.18 -4.99 -17.79
N GLN A 31 -0.96 -5.05 -16.69
CA GLN A 31 -0.93 -4.02 -15.64
C GLN A 31 0.43 -3.91 -14.94
N ARG A 32 1.17 -5.02 -14.85
CA ARG A 32 2.55 -5.09 -14.30
C ARG A 32 3.61 -4.58 -15.27
N GLY A 33 3.41 -4.77 -16.58
CA GLY A 33 4.37 -4.37 -17.63
C GLY A 33 4.58 -2.86 -17.75
N ASP A 34 3.62 -2.06 -17.28
CA ASP A 34 3.66 -0.59 -17.27
C ASP A 34 4.16 -0.01 -15.92
N GLN A 35 4.69 -0.86 -15.04
CA GLN A 35 5.29 -0.43 -13.78
C GLN A 35 6.81 -0.26 -13.96
N PRO A 36 7.44 0.78 -13.38
CA PRO A 36 8.89 0.76 -13.25
C PRO A 36 9.29 -0.52 -12.50
N ILE A 37 10.32 -1.21 -13.00
CA ILE A 37 10.85 -2.41 -12.35
C ILE A 37 11.55 -1.95 -11.07
N VAL A 38 10.81 -1.88 -9.97
CA VAL A 38 11.36 -1.60 -8.64
C VAL A 38 11.91 -2.91 -8.08
N GLN A 39 13.21 -2.94 -7.81
CA GLN A 39 13.89 -4.08 -7.20
C GLN A 39 13.90 -3.94 -5.68
N GLN A 40 14.02 -5.07 -4.97
CA GLN A 40 14.16 -5.03 -3.53
C GLN A 40 15.37 -4.17 -3.13
N GLY A 41 15.15 -3.23 -2.20
CA GLY A 41 16.18 -2.28 -1.78
C GLY A 41 16.17 -0.94 -2.51
N ASP A 42 15.43 -0.80 -3.61
CA ASP A 42 15.31 0.47 -4.32
C ASP A 42 14.56 1.51 -3.49
N VAL A 43 14.91 2.78 -3.68
CA VAL A 43 14.17 3.90 -3.09
C VAL A 43 12.99 4.22 -3.99
N ILE A 44 11.79 3.96 -3.49
CA ILE A 44 10.54 4.29 -4.17
C ILE A 44 10.31 5.80 -4.09
N GLY A 45 10.55 6.40 -2.92
CA GLY A 45 10.29 7.81 -2.69
C GLY A 45 10.54 8.21 -1.25
N THR A 46 9.89 9.27 -0.80
CA THR A 46 9.98 9.79 0.56
C THR A 46 8.59 9.92 1.17
N LEU A 47 8.42 9.39 2.38
CA LEU A 47 7.26 9.61 3.23
C LEU A 47 7.51 10.86 4.09
N PHE A 48 6.61 11.83 3.99
CA PHE A 48 6.60 13.03 4.80
C PHE A 48 5.30 13.11 5.62
N ILE A 49 5.43 13.32 6.93
CA ILE A 49 4.31 13.47 7.87
C ILE A 49 4.41 14.87 8.48
N PRO A 50 3.68 15.88 7.94
CA PRO A 50 3.83 17.28 8.35
C PRO A 50 3.61 17.49 9.85
N LYS A 51 2.60 16.82 10.42
CA LYS A 51 2.23 16.94 11.85
C LYS A 51 3.38 16.55 12.78
N LEU A 52 4.18 15.57 12.38
CA LEU A 52 5.29 15.03 13.17
C LEU A 52 6.64 15.59 12.74
N ASN A 53 6.67 16.37 11.66
CA ASN A 53 7.90 16.84 11.00
C ASN A 53 8.88 15.69 10.67
N ILE A 54 8.34 14.53 10.27
CA ILE A 54 9.12 13.35 9.89
C ILE A 54 9.22 13.28 8.36
N SER A 55 10.43 13.12 7.84
CA SER A 55 10.70 12.88 6.41
C SER A 55 11.65 11.69 6.28
N MET A 56 11.19 10.59 5.69
CA MET A 56 11.95 9.34 5.64
C MET A 56 11.87 8.68 4.26
N PRO A 57 12.98 8.11 3.75
CA PRO A 57 12.96 7.34 2.52
C PRO A 57 12.10 6.08 2.66
N ILE A 58 11.40 5.75 1.57
CA ILE A 58 10.62 4.53 1.39
C ILE A 58 11.44 3.59 0.51
N TYR A 59 11.79 2.44 1.06
CA TYR A 59 12.50 1.37 0.37
C TYR A 59 11.56 0.25 -0.04
N GLU A 60 11.77 -0.34 -1.21
CA GLU A 60 11.05 -1.53 -1.65
C GLU A 60 11.47 -2.77 -0.84
N GLY A 61 10.49 -3.51 -0.34
CA GLY A 61 10.67 -4.77 0.39
C GLY A 61 10.81 -4.61 1.91
N LEU A 62 10.06 -5.42 2.64
CA LEU A 62 10.01 -5.41 4.11
C LEU A 62 11.37 -5.70 4.80
N GLN A 63 12.31 -6.32 4.10
CA GLN A 63 13.66 -6.57 4.60
C GLN A 63 14.45 -5.28 4.86
N GLN A 64 14.01 -4.15 4.29
CA GLN A 64 14.66 -2.85 4.41
C GLN A 64 14.18 -2.01 5.62
N LEU A 65 13.38 -2.59 6.51
CA LEU A 65 12.87 -1.95 7.74
C LEU A 65 13.97 -1.29 8.59
N ASN A 66 15.20 -1.80 8.55
CA ASN A 66 16.33 -1.23 9.29
C ASN A 66 16.87 0.09 8.71
N LYS A 67 16.58 0.40 7.44
CA LYS A 67 17.08 1.60 6.74
C LYS A 67 16.10 2.77 6.82
N GLY A 68 14.83 2.52 7.11
CA GLY A 68 13.80 3.56 7.08
C GLY A 68 12.40 2.96 7.00
N VAL A 69 11.58 3.53 6.12
CA VAL A 69 10.24 3.00 5.83
C VAL A 69 10.38 1.92 4.76
N ALA A 70 9.76 0.77 4.97
CA ALA A 70 9.74 -0.32 4.00
C ALA A 70 8.36 -0.46 3.38
N HIS A 71 8.29 -0.63 2.07
CA HIS A 71 7.07 -0.95 1.32
C HIS A 71 6.84 -2.47 1.32
N ASP A 72 5.58 -2.88 1.50
CA ASP A 72 5.19 -4.27 1.30
C ASP A 72 5.02 -4.54 -0.20
N GLU A 73 5.90 -5.37 -0.75
CA GLU A 73 5.93 -5.76 -2.17
C GLU A 73 4.63 -6.45 -2.66
N ARG A 74 3.80 -6.94 -1.73
CA ARG A 74 2.48 -7.51 -2.03
C ARG A 74 1.40 -6.44 -2.19
N SER A 75 1.71 -5.20 -1.84
CA SER A 75 0.82 -4.04 -1.93
C SER A 75 1.13 -3.20 -3.18
N ALA A 76 0.21 -2.31 -3.53
CA ALA A 76 0.36 -1.48 -4.71
C ALA A 76 1.31 -0.30 -4.43
N LEU A 77 2.14 0.03 -5.42
CA LEU A 77 2.98 1.23 -5.36
C LEU A 77 2.12 2.51 -5.18
N PRO A 78 2.68 3.54 -4.51
CA PRO A 78 2.04 4.84 -4.39
C PRO A 78 1.54 5.37 -5.75
N GLY A 79 0.33 5.91 -5.78
CA GLY A 79 -0.28 6.48 -6.99
C GLY A 79 -0.96 5.50 -7.95
N LYS A 80 -0.86 4.18 -7.74
CA LYS A 80 -1.48 3.17 -8.64
C LYS A 80 -2.95 2.85 -8.33
N GLY A 81 -3.64 3.72 -7.60
CA GLY A 81 -5.10 3.65 -7.44
C GLY A 81 -5.63 2.61 -6.44
N ASN A 82 -4.77 1.89 -5.71
CA ASN A 82 -5.14 0.80 -4.80
C ASN A 82 -4.48 1.00 -3.41
N HIS A 83 -4.17 -0.09 -2.72
CA HIS A 83 -3.69 -0.09 -1.34
C HIS A 83 -2.17 -0.16 -1.29
N THR A 84 -1.53 0.88 -0.78
CA THR A 84 -0.10 0.94 -0.49
C THR A 84 0.12 0.70 1.00
N ILE A 85 1.03 -0.21 1.34
CA ILE A 85 1.33 -0.57 2.73
C ILE A 85 2.79 -0.27 3.02
N LEU A 86 3.01 0.53 4.07
CA LEU A 86 4.32 0.92 4.54
C LEU A 86 4.52 0.45 5.98
N ALA A 87 5.62 -0.24 6.22
CA ALA A 87 6.03 -0.71 7.54
C ALA A 87 7.25 0.07 8.03
N GLY A 88 7.34 0.26 9.34
CA GLY A 88 8.47 0.94 9.97
C GLY A 88 8.63 0.52 11.42
N HIS A 89 9.87 0.56 11.91
CA HIS A 89 10.18 0.26 13.30
C HIS A 89 9.58 1.31 14.23
N ARG A 90 8.95 0.84 15.32
CA ARG A 90 8.33 1.71 16.33
C ARG A 90 9.38 2.54 17.08
N ASP A 91 10.61 2.05 17.18
CA ASP A 91 11.64 2.65 18.04
C ASP A 91 12.44 3.73 17.31
N THR A 92 12.34 3.77 15.98
CA THR A 92 13.04 4.72 15.11
C THR A 92 12.03 5.56 14.32
N VAL A 93 11.59 5.07 13.17
CA VAL A 93 10.84 5.82 12.16
C VAL A 93 9.44 6.19 12.62
N PHE A 94 8.79 5.28 13.34
CA PHE A 94 7.39 5.43 13.75
C PHE A 94 7.22 5.64 15.25
N ARG A 95 8.26 6.12 15.94
CA ARG A 95 8.20 6.41 17.38
C ARG A 95 7.14 7.43 17.75
N GLN A 96 6.98 8.46 16.93
CA GLN A 96 6.00 9.52 17.13
C GLN A 96 4.67 9.23 16.41
N LEU A 97 4.51 8.06 15.79
CA LEU A 97 3.28 7.73 15.08
C LEU A 97 2.07 7.65 16.03
N GLY A 98 2.28 7.51 17.33
CA GLY A 98 1.24 7.59 18.35
C GLY A 98 0.60 8.98 18.49
N ASP A 99 1.25 10.04 18.02
CA ASP A 99 0.74 11.42 18.07
C ASP A 99 -0.10 11.78 16.83
N ILE A 100 -0.25 10.85 15.89
CA ILE A 100 -1.08 11.05 14.70
C ILE A 100 -2.56 10.88 15.04
N GLN A 101 -3.41 11.66 14.39
CA GLN A 101 -4.85 11.65 14.57
C GLN A 101 -5.59 11.69 13.23
N ARG A 102 -6.89 11.39 13.29
CA ARG A 102 -7.77 11.51 12.14
C ARG A 102 -7.74 12.94 11.60
N GLY A 103 -7.61 13.07 10.27
CA GLY A 103 -7.51 14.36 9.58
C GLY A 103 -6.08 14.81 9.29
N ASP A 104 -5.07 14.20 9.93
CA ASP A 104 -3.67 14.52 9.62
C ASP A 104 -3.29 14.07 8.21
N GLU A 105 -2.36 14.79 7.58
CA GLU A 105 -1.89 14.49 6.24
C GLU A 105 -0.65 13.56 6.26
N LEU A 106 -0.59 12.64 5.30
CA LEU A 106 0.56 11.82 4.97
C LEU A 106 0.91 12.09 3.51
N VAL A 107 2.15 12.45 3.23
CA VAL A 107 2.58 12.84 1.89
C VAL A 107 3.64 11.86 1.39
N ILE A 108 3.41 11.25 0.24
CA ILE A 108 4.43 10.47 -0.46
C ILE A 108 4.92 11.29 -1.64
N ARG A 109 6.24 11.50 -1.71
CA ARG A 109 6.91 12.13 -2.85
C ARG A 109 7.78 11.11 -3.56
N THR A 110 7.47 10.82 -4.82
CA THR A 110 8.39 10.14 -5.74
C THR A 110 9.10 11.19 -6.59
N ASN A 111 10.00 10.74 -7.48
CA ASN A 111 10.69 11.61 -8.43
C ASN A 111 9.71 12.35 -9.35
N ASP A 112 8.59 11.70 -9.71
CA ASP A 112 7.68 12.22 -10.73
C ASP A 112 6.46 12.94 -10.14
N GLN A 113 6.01 12.53 -8.94
CA GLN A 113 4.72 12.94 -8.40
C GLN A 113 4.73 13.06 -6.88
N THR A 114 3.74 13.80 -6.37
CA THR A 114 3.44 13.89 -4.93
C THR A 114 1.99 13.51 -4.71
N TRP A 115 1.77 12.59 -3.78
CA TRP A 115 0.44 12.14 -3.38
C TRP A 115 0.21 12.45 -1.91
N THR A 116 -0.87 13.18 -1.64
CA THR A 116 -1.32 13.48 -0.28
C THR A 116 -2.43 12.53 0.11
N TYR A 117 -2.34 11.97 1.30
CA TYR A 117 -3.33 11.12 1.93
C TYR A 117 -3.77 11.76 3.24
N VAL A 118 -5.02 11.54 3.64
CA VAL A 118 -5.59 12.06 4.89
C VAL A 118 -6.00 10.89 5.77
N VAL A 119 -5.51 10.88 7.01
CA VAL A 119 -5.78 9.82 7.99
C VAL A 119 -7.28 9.74 8.26
N GLN A 120 -7.86 8.56 8.07
CA GLN A 120 -9.28 8.27 8.30
C GLN A 120 -9.48 7.52 9.61
N HIS A 121 -8.67 6.48 9.82
CA HIS A 121 -8.84 5.56 10.95
C HIS A 121 -7.49 5.11 11.49
N ILE A 122 -7.47 4.84 12.79
CA ILE A 122 -6.34 4.26 13.50
C ILE A 122 -6.86 3.01 14.20
N ARG A 123 -6.15 1.89 14.05
CA ARG A 123 -6.54 0.58 14.59
C ARG A 123 -5.35 -0.04 15.30
N ILE A 124 -5.63 -0.82 16.35
CA ILE A 124 -4.67 -1.71 16.98
C ILE A 124 -5.11 -3.14 16.67
N VAL A 125 -4.26 -3.91 16.00
CA VAL A 125 -4.59 -5.25 15.50
C VAL A 125 -3.59 -6.30 16.00
N SER A 126 -3.96 -7.57 15.85
CA SER A 126 -3.04 -8.69 16.05
C SER A 126 -1.96 -8.71 14.95
N PRO A 127 -0.72 -9.18 15.22
CA PRO A 127 0.31 -9.34 14.21
C PRO A 127 -0.11 -10.21 13.02
N ASP A 128 -1.00 -11.17 13.26
CA ASP A 128 -1.48 -12.13 12.25
C ASP A 128 -2.76 -11.65 11.54
N ASP A 129 -3.22 -10.43 11.81
CA ASP A 129 -4.43 -9.88 11.20
C ASP A 129 -4.18 -9.53 9.72
N GLN A 130 -4.59 -10.44 8.82
CA GLN A 130 -4.46 -10.26 7.37
C GLN A 130 -5.44 -9.22 6.79
N THR A 131 -6.41 -8.70 7.58
CA THR A 131 -7.35 -7.70 7.07
C THR A 131 -6.67 -6.38 6.69
N VAL A 132 -5.43 -6.16 7.16
CA VAL A 132 -4.58 -5.02 6.80
C VAL A 132 -4.00 -5.13 5.39
N LEU A 133 -3.96 -6.33 4.77
CA LEU A 133 -3.42 -6.54 3.43
C LEU A 133 -4.48 -6.48 2.33
N VAL A 134 -5.76 -6.42 2.71
CA VAL A 134 -6.88 -6.52 1.76
C VAL A 134 -6.86 -5.32 0.80
N PRO A 135 -7.00 -5.55 -0.52
CA PRO A 135 -7.09 -4.49 -1.53
C PRO A 135 -8.20 -3.49 -1.22
N LYS A 136 -8.03 -2.25 -1.67
CA LYS A 136 -8.98 -1.16 -1.43
C LYS A 136 -9.48 -0.60 -2.75
N ALA A 137 -10.79 -0.34 -2.82
CA ALA A 137 -11.43 0.23 -4.00
C ALA A 137 -11.00 1.67 -4.30
N HIS A 138 -10.38 2.34 -3.32
CA HIS A 138 -9.85 3.69 -3.46
C HIS A 138 -8.38 3.71 -3.07
N PRO A 139 -7.59 4.63 -3.64
CA PRO A 139 -6.19 4.76 -3.28
C PRO A 139 -6.06 5.03 -1.77
N THR A 140 -5.43 4.10 -1.08
CA THR A 140 -5.35 4.04 0.38
C THR A 140 -3.91 3.78 0.78
N LEU A 141 -3.42 4.53 1.75
CA LEU A 141 -2.12 4.35 2.36
C LEU A 141 -2.31 3.79 3.77
N THR A 142 -1.64 2.69 4.08
CA THR A 142 -1.63 2.10 5.42
C THR A 142 -0.22 2.12 5.98
N LEU A 143 -0.03 2.75 7.15
CA LEU A 143 1.22 2.70 7.91
C LEU A 143 1.09 1.65 9.02
N ILE A 144 2.09 0.78 9.16
CA ILE A 144 2.10 -0.30 10.16
C ILE A 144 3.36 -0.22 11.00
N THR A 145 3.19 -0.30 12.32
CA THR A 145 4.31 -0.42 13.26
C THR A 145 3.99 -1.34 14.44
N CYS A 146 5.01 -1.70 15.20
CA CYS A 146 4.89 -2.52 16.42
C CYS A 146 4.26 -1.71 17.56
N TYR A 147 3.39 -2.36 18.35
CA TYR A 147 2.71 -1.74 19.50
C TYR A 147 2.64 -2.72 20.68
N PRO A 148 2.81 -2.28 21.95
CA PRO A 148 2.93 -0.89 22.44
C PRO A 148 4.25 -0.19 22.12
N PHE A 149 4.25 1.15 22.05
CA PHE A 149 5.43 1.97 21.71
C PHE A 149 6.60 1.84 22.71
N GLN A 150 6.30 1.61 24.00
CA GLN A 150 7.30 1.49 25.06
C GLN A 150 7.66 0.03 25.41
N TRP A 151 7.19 -0.93 24.62
CA TRP A 151 7.46 -2.35 24.88
C TRP A 151 8.93 -2.68 24.60
N ILE A 152 9.52 -3.61 25.36
CA ILE A 152 10.86 -4.15 25.07
C ILE A 152 10.68 -5.60 24.61
N GLY A 153 11.19 -5.95 23.43
CA GLY A 153 11.05 -7.29 22.83
C GLY A 153 9.95 -7.38 21.75
N HIS A 154 9.45 -8.59 21.52
CA HIS A 154 8.42 -8.86 20.51
C HIS A 154 7.08 -8.23 20.91
N ALA A 155 6.72 -7.16 20.22
CA ALA A 155 5.49 -6.43 20.51
C ALA A 155 4.25 -7.27 20.12
N PRO A 156 3.29 -7.44 21.04
CA PRO A 156 2.16 -8.35 20.85
C PRO A 156 1.10 -7.83 19.88
N LYS A 157 1.16 -6.55 19.48
CA LYS A 157 0.17 -5.91 18.61
C LYS A 157 0.84 -5.06 17.53
N ARG A 158 0.01 -4.60 16.58
CA ARG A 158 0.41 -3.65 15.53
C ARG A 158 -0.46 -2.41 15.61
N TYR A 159 0.17 -1.24 15.48
CA TYR A 159 -0.51 0.03 15.32
C TYR A 159 -0.62 0.33 13.83
N VAL A 160 -1.86 0.54 13.36
CA VAL A 160 -2.20 0.62 11.96
C VAL A 160 -2.92 1.94 11.70
N VAL A 161 -2.32 2.79 10.88
CA VAL A 161 -2.89 4.06 10.46
C VAL A 161 -3.37 3.91 9.02
N VAL A 162 -4.65 4.16 8.76
CA VAL A 162 -5.26 4.06 7.44
C VAL A 162 -5.62 5.46 6.95
N ALA A 163 -5.09 5.85 5.80
CA ALA A 163 -5.29 7.14 5.18
C ALA A 163 -5.80 7.01 3.74
N LYS A 164 -6.72 7.89 3.33
CA LYS A 164 -7.28 7.90 1.98
C LYS A 164 -6.62 9.00 1.16
N GLN A 165 -6.32 8.74 -0.11
CA GLN A 165 -5.74 9.75 -0.98
C GLN A 165 -6.69 10.94 -1.15
N LYS A 166 -6.16 12.15 -1.00
CA LYS A 166 -6.83 13.41 -1.31
C LYS A 166 -6.91 13.53 -2.83
N MET A 167 -8.12 13.58 -3.38
CA MET A 167 -8.30 13.78 -4.82
C MET A 167 -7.76 15.16 -5.21
N ARG A 168 -6.97 15.22 -6.30
CA ARG A 168 -6.65 16.49 -6.94
C ARG A 168 -7.96 17.04 -7.52
N GLY A 169 -8.38 18.20 -7.02
CA GLY A 169 -9.48 18.97 -7.61
C GLY A 169 -9.11 19.57 -8.95
#